data_AF-A0A1N6JLV3-F1
#
_entry.id   AF-A0A1N6JLV3-F1
#
_cell.length_a   1.000
_cell.length_b   1.000
_cell.length_c   1.000
_cell.angle_alpha   90.00
_cell.angle_beta   90.00
_cell.angle_gamma   90.00
#
_symmetry.space_group_name_H-M   'P 1'
#
loop_
_entity.id
_entity.type
_entity.pdbx_description
1 polymer ?
#
loop_
_entity_poly.entity_id
_entity_poly.type
_entity_poly.pdbx_seq_one_letter_code
_entity_poly.pdbx_strand_id
1 'polypeptide(L)'
;MANSEYLLSHQDLVKAVIIHQNIHEGFWRLNINFNVAATHGKDVPDPCVAVTIQGIGIMKADSSDEMAVDAALANPEKIAPPVDKTHDVTNGMQFCRDVYRNVAVHLDDAAKPASASMAVDLRTQHK
;
A
#
# COMPACT_ATOMS: atom_id res chain seq x y z
N MET A 1 8.74 43.37 -15.02
CA MET A 1 9.48 42.08 -15.07
C MET A 1 8.64 41.09 -14.29
N ALA A 2 8.10 40.05 -14.93
CA ALA A 2 7.34 39.03 -14.23
C ALA A 2 8.31 38.21 -13.38
N ASN A 3 8.12 38.22 -12.05
CA ASN A 3 8.96 37.46 -11.15
C ASN A 3 8.44 36.01 -11.15
N SER A 4 9.19 35.08 -11.75
CA SER A 4 8.86 33.65 -11.76
C SER A 4 9.23 33.03 -10.42
N GLU A 5 8.46 33.37 -9.38
CA GLU A 5 8.62 32.79 -8.05
C GLU A 5 7.81 31.48 -7.94
N TYR A 6 8.45 30.42 -7.45
CA TYR A 6 7.79 29.16 -7.15
C TYR A 6 7.86 28.92 -5.64
N LEU A 7 6.70 28.95 -4.99
CA LEU A 7 6.55 28.72 -3.56
C LEU A 7 6.02 27.30 -3.34
N LEU A 8 6.65 26.57 -2.43
CA LEU A 8 6.19 25.27 -1.96
C LEU A 8 5.57 25.42 -0.58
N SER A 9 4.46 24.73 -0.34
CA SER A 9 3.94 24.59 1.03
C SER A 9 4.90 23.74 1.88
N HIS A 10 4.76 23.80 3.21
CA HIS A 10 5.50 22.93 4.12
C HIS A 10 5.37 21.46 3.74
N GLN A 11 4.14 20.99 3.48
CA GLN A 11 3.91 19.60 3.13
C GLN A 11 4.53 19.23 1.78
N ASP A 12 4.48 20.13 0.78
CA ASP A 12 5.04 19.85 -0.54
C ASP A 12 6.57 19.77 -0.49
N LEU A 13 7.21 20.63 0.32
CA LEU A 13 8.65 20.59 0.51
C LEU A 13 9.08 19.29 1.21
N VAL A 14 8.35 18.87 2.25
CA VAL A 14 8.61 17.58 2.93
C VAL A 14 8.44 16.40 1.97
N LYS A 15 7.33 16.35 1.20
CA LYS A 15 7.09 15.30 0.20
C LYS A 15 8.19 15.28 -0.87
N ALA A 16 8.60 16.44 -1.37
CA ALA A 16 9.67 16.54 -2.36
C ALA A 16 10.98 15.96 -1.84
N VAL A 17 11.35 16.24 -0.57
CA VAL A 17 12.56 15.68 0.04
C VAL A 17 12.43 14.18 0.28
N ILE A 18 11.27 13.68 0.74
CA ILE A 18 11.01 12.24 0.91
C ILE A 18 11.22 11.48 -0.41
N ILE A 19 10.62 11.98 -1.49
CA ILE A 19 10.73 11.38 -2.84
C ILE A 19 12.17 11.47 -3.34
N HIS A 20 12.81 12.63 -3.20
CA HIS A 20 14.19 12.84 -3.63
C HIS A 20 15.18 11.90 -2.92
N GLN A 21 14.99 11.68 -1.61
CA GLN A 21 15.83 10.80 -0.81
C GLN A 21 15.41 9.32 -0.88
N ASN A 22 14.39 9.00 -1.67
CA ASN A 22 13.82 7.67 -1.83
C ASN A 22 13.47 6.99 -0.50
N ILE A 23 12.81 7.74 0.38
CA ILE A 23 12.32 7.24 1.68
C ILE A 23 10.90 6.73 1.49
N HIS A 24 10.61 5.54 2.01
CA HIS A 24 9.32 4.86 1.81
C HIS A 24 8.52 4.64 3.10
N GLU A 25 9.10 4.90 4.27
CA GLU A 25 8.49 4.56 5.56
C GLU A 25 8.65 5.66 6.61
N GLY A 26 7.72 5.65 7.57
CA GLY A 26 7.71 6.53 8.72
C GLY A 26 7.12 7.92 8.46
N PHE A 27 7.00 8.68 9.54
CA PHE A 27 6.49 10.05 9.53
C PHE A 27 7.66 11.03 9.59
N TRP A 28 7.62 12.03 8.73
CA TRP A 28 8.71 12.99 8.55
C TRP A 28 8.20 14.41 8.55
N ARG A 29 8.94 15.31 9.19
CA ARG A 29 8.62 16.74 9.24
C ARG A 29 9.80 17.57 8.76
N LEU A 30 9.52 18.79 8.32
CA LEU A 30 10.56 19.75 7.93
C LEU A 30 11.41 20.12 9.13
N ASN A 31 12.73 20.17 8.93
CA ASN A 31 13.69 20.69 9.89
C ASN A 31 14.47 21.83 9.24
N ILE A 32 14.47 23.01 9.88
CA ILE A 32 15.21 24.19 9.43
C ILE A 32 16.19 24.57 10.52
N ASN A 33 17.48 24.52 10.20
CA ASN A 33 18.53 24.90 11.11
C ASN A 33 18.84 26.39 10.93
N PHE A 34 18.47 27.19 11.92
CA PHE A 34 18.81 28.61 11.96
C PHE A 34 20.08 28.84 12.77
N ASN A 35 20.90 29.78 12.31
CA ASN A 35 21.96 30.38 13.11
C ASN A 35 21.62 31.84 13.38
N VAL A 36 21.69 32.20 14.65
CA VAL A 36 21.39 33.54 15.14
C VAL A 36 22.66 34.10 15.76
N ALA A 37 23.11 35.23 15.22
CA ALA A 37 24.30 35.91 15.70
C ALA A 37 24.02 37.38 15.97
N ALA A 38 24.47 37.88 17.11
CA ALA A 38 24.58 39.30 17.33
C ALA A 38 25.75 39.85 16.52
N THR A 39 25.52 40.94 15.80
CA THR A 39 26.45 41.56 14.86
C THR A 39 26.23 43.08 14.86
N HIS A 40 27.06 43.82 14.15
CA HIS A 40 26.81 45.22 13.80
C HIS A 40 26.67 45.31 12.27
N GLY A 41 26.04 46.37 11.77
CA GLY A 41 26.00 46.66 10.34
C GLY A 41 27.43 46.80 9.79
N LYS A 42 27.61 46.52 8.50
CA LYS A 42 28.93 46.68 7.84
C LYS A 42 29.40 48.14 7.88
N ASP A 43 28.46 49.08 7.79
CA ASP A 43 28.70 50.52 7.71
C ASP A 43 28.09 51.32 8.88
N VAL A 44 27.43 50.65 9.85
CA VAL A 44 26.76 51.30 10.99
C VAL A 44 27.03 50.52 12.28
N PRO A 45 27.47 51.18 13.37
CA PRO A 45 27.81 50.52 14.63
C PRO A 45 26.59 50.07 15.45
N ASP A 46 25.38 50.25 14.94
CA ASP A 46 24.16 49.87 15.63
C ASP A 46 24.10 48.34 15.81
N PRO A 47 23.71 47.86 17.01
CA PRO A 47 23.59 46.44 17.27
C PRO A 47 22.50 45.83 16.37
N CYS A 48 22.84 44.71 15.74
CA CYS A 48 22.01 43.99 14.80
C CYS A 48 21.97 42.50 15.15
N VAL A 49 20.92 41.81 14.72
CA VAL A 49 20.82 40.36 14.78
C VAL A 49 20.79 39.83 13.35
N ALA A 50 21.77 39.00 13.00
CA ALA A 50 21.76 38.23 11.77
C ALA A 50 21.11 36.87 12.04
N VAL A 51 19.99 36.60 11.34
CA VAL A 51 19.37 35.28 11.30
C VAL A 51 19.67 34.68 9.93
N THR A 52 20.31 33.52 9.93
CA THR A 52 20.76 32.82 8.73
C THR A 52 20.23 31.40 8.72
N ILE A 53 19.84 30.90 7.56
CA ILE A 53 19.47 29.49 7.38
C ILE A 53 20.75 28.73 7.07
N GLN A 54 21.17 27.83 7.97
CA GLN A 54 22.33 26.97 7.74
C GLN A 54 21.99 25.73 6.92
N GLY A 55 20.76 25.23 7.06
CA GLY A 55 20.32 24.05 6.33
C GLY A 55 18.83 23.83 6.44
N ILE A 56 18.27 23.20 5.41
CA ILE A 56 16.88 22.77 5.33
C ILE A 56 16.90 21.28 5.02
N GLY A 57 16.12 20.51 5.77
CA GLY A 57 16.01 19.07 5.58
C GLY A 57 14.73 18.53 6.20
N ILE A 58 14.69 17.22 6.41
CA ILE A 58 13.60 16.55 7.12
C ILE A 58 14.14 15.74 8.28
N MET A 59 13.32 15.52 9.28
CA MET A 59 13.63 14.65 10.41
C MET A 59 12.43 13.75 10.72
N LYS A 60 12.72 12.59 11.32
CA LYS A 60 11.68 11.65 11.76
C LYS A 60 10.81 12.32 12.84
N ALA A 61 9.52 12.03 12.79
CA ALA A 61 8.51 12.58 13.67
C ALA A 61 7.58 11.46 14.16
N ASP A 62 6.82 11.75 15.21
CA ASP A 62 5.75 10.86 15.67
C ASP A 62 4.54 10.96 14.75
N SER A 63 3.76 9.89 14.68
CA SER A 63 2.54 9.85 13.85
C SER A 63 1.44 10.81 14.34
N SER A 64 1.55 11.33 15.56
CA SER A 64 0.63 12.33 16.12
C SER A 64 1.01 13.78 15.79
N ASP A 65 2.18 14.01 15.17
CA ASP A 65 2.60 15.35 14.77
C ASP A 65 1.81 15.80 13.53
N GLU A 66 1.02 16.87 13.67
CA GLU A 66 0.18 17.44 12.61
C GLU A 66 1.00 17.94 11.40
N MET A 67 2.28 18.28 11.63
CA MET A 67 3.19 18.76 10.59
C MET A 67 3.99 17.64 9.94
N ALA A 68 3.78 16.39 10.36
CA ALA A 68 4.43 15.24 9.77
C ALA A 68 3.71 14.73 8.52
N VAL A 69 4.49 14.19 7.58
CA VAL A 69 4.03 13.56 6.35
C VAL A 69 4.42 12.09 6.40
N ASP A 70 3.46 11.22 6.10
CA ASP A 70 3.71 9.79 5.96
C ASP A 70 4.45 9.50 4.64
N ALA A 71 5.64 8.94 4.75
CA ALA A 71 6.46 8.58 3.59
C ALA A 71 5.86 7.43 2.78
N ALA A 72 5.11 6.51 3.40
CA ALA A 72 4.48 5.40 2.69
C ALA A 72 3.36 5.89 1.75
N LEU A 73 2.69 6.99 2.13
CA LEU A 73 1.69 7.64 1.30
C LEU A 73 2.32 8.57 0.25
N ALA A 74 3.39 9.29 0.63
CA ALA A 74 4.04 10.25 -0.26
C ALA A 74 4.91 9.59 -1.34
N ASN A 75 5.57 8.47 -1.01
CA ASN A 75 6.49 7.75 -1.88
C ASN A 75 6.35 6.23 -1.67
N PRO A 76 5.26 5.60 -2.14
CA PRO A 76 5.01 4.19 -1.92
C PRO A 76 6.10 3.33 -2.56
N GLU A 77 6.53 2.29 -1.84
CA GLU A 77 7.47 1.30 -2.37
C GLU A 77 6.83 0.58 -3.56
N LYS A 78 7.52 0.58 -4.70
CA LYS A 78 7.06 -0.17 -5.87
C LYS A 78 7.26 -1.65 -5.59
N ILE A 79 6.21 -2.32 -5.13
CA ILE A 79 6.16 -3.77 -5.08
C ILE A 79 6.31 -4.24 -6.53
N ALA A 80 7.48 -4.82 -6.87
CA ALA A 80 7.66 -5.43 -8.16
C ALA A 80 6.54 -6.47 -8.36
N PRO A 81 5.86 -6.49 -9.52
CA PRO A 81 4.91 -7.56 -9.78
C PRO A 81 5.65 -8.89 -9.58
N PRO A 82 5.04 -9.88 -8.91
CA PRO A 82 5.69 -11.16 -8.69
C PRO A 82 6.23 -11.65 -10.03
N VAL A 83 7.55 -11.88 -10.10
CA VAL A 83 8.20 -12.44 -11.29
C VAL A 83 7.42 -13.68 -11.64
N ASP A 84 6.72 -13.59 -12.77
CA ASP A 84 5.82 -14.63 -13.21
C ASP A 84 6.68 -15.84 -13.58
N LYS A 85 6.77 -16.80 -12.65
CA LYS A 85 7.37 -18.12 -12.90
C LYS A 85 6.39 -18.98 -13.70
N THR A 86 5.67 -18.40 -14.66
CA THR A 86 4.87 -19.11 -15.65
C THR A 86 5.80 -19.68 -16.72
N HIS A 87 6.59 -20.66 -16.29
CA HIS A 87 7.01 -21.75 -17.17
C HIS A 87 6.85 -23.12 -16.47
N ASP A 88 5.84 -23.25 -15.60
CA ASP A 88 5.27 -24.56 -15.21
C ASP A 88 3.81 -24.43 -14.73
N VAL A 89 2.92 -23.90 -15.57
CA VAL A 89 1.48 -23.75 -15.27
C VAL A 89 0.70 -25.04 -15.55
N THR A 90 1.32 -26.03 -16.18
CA THR A 90 0.63 -27.21 -16.69
C THR A 90 0.24 -28.20 -15.58
N ASN A 91 0.96 -28.21 -14.45
CA ASN A 91 0.71 -29.17 -13.37
C ASN A 91 -0.31 -28.71 -12.33
N GLY A 92 -0.38 -27.41 -12.02
CA GLY A 92 -1.25 -26.90 -10.95
C GLY A 92 -2.75 -26.94 -11.27
N MET A 93 -3.12 -26.55 -12.49
CA MET A 93 -4.52 -26.62 -12.94
C MET A 93 -4.98 -28.04 -13.26
N GLN A 94 -4.06 -28.95 -13.59
CA GLN A 94 -4.36 -30.35 -13.84
C GLN A 94 -4.81 -31.05 -12.54
N PHE A 95 -4.13 -30.78 -11.41
CA PHE A 95 -4.54 -31.32 -10.11
C PHE A 95 -5.95 -30.88 -9.72
N CYS A 96 -6.27 -29.59 -9.81
CA CYS A 96 -7.61 -29.08 -9.48
C CYS A 96 -8.69 -29.70 -10.39
N ARG A 97 -8.37 -29.94 -11.67
CA ARG A 97 -9.28 -30.57 -12.63
C ARG A 97 -9.48 -32.06 -12.34
N ASP A 98 -8.43 -32.77 -11.97
CA ASP A 98 -8.47 -34.22 -11.74
C ASP A 98 -9.14 -34.57 -10.40
N VAL A 99 -8.97 -33.75 -9.37
CA VAL A 99 -9.70 -33.88 -8.10
C VAL A 99 -11.21 -33.69 -8.32
N TYR A 100 -11.62 -32.66 -9.06
CA TYR A 100 -13.03 -32.44 -9.37
C TYR A 100 -13.63 -33.57 -10.19
N ARG A 101 -12.89 -34.09 -11.17
CA ARG A 101 -13.35 -35.20 -12.02
C ARG A 101 -13.51 -36.48 -11.20
N ASN A 102 -12.56 -36.80 -10.31
CA ASN A 102 -12.68 -37.97 -9.43
C ASN A 102 -13.86 -37.86 -8.47
N VAL A 103 -14.10 -36.68 -7.86
CA VAL A 103 -15.24 -36.49 -6.96
C VAL A 103 -16.58 -36.60 -7.69
N ALA A 104 -16.68 -36.04 -8.91
CA ALA A 104 -17.91 -36.09 -9.70
C ALA A 104 -18.30 -37.53 -10.10
N VAL A 105 -17.31 -38.37 -10.46
CA VAL A 105 -17.57 -39.77 -10.87
C VAL A 105 -18.05 -40.63 -9.70
N HIS A 106 -17.65 -40.32 -8.45
CA HIS A 106 -18.11 -41.05 -7.26
C HIS A 106 -19.48 -40.59 -6.74
N LEU A 107 -20.02 -39.48 -7.24
CA LEU A 107 -21.38 -39.02 -6.92
C LEU A 107 -22.44 -39.69 -7.80
N ASP A 108 -22.10 -40.03 -9.05
CA ASP A 108 -23.01 -40.74 -9.95
C ASP A 108 -23.18 -42.22 -9.57
N ASP A 109 -22.19 -42.85 -8.92
CA ASP A 109 -22.28 -44.22 -8.41
C ASP A 109 -23.16 -44.34 -7.14
N ALA A 110 -23.35 -43.25 -6.39
CA ALA A 110 -24.19 -43.22 -5.21
C ALA A 110 -25.70 -43.03 -5.52
N ALA A 111 -26.06 -42.73 -6.78
CA ALA A 111 -27.42 -42.39 -7.19
C ALA A 111 -28.24 -43.56 -7.75
N LYS A 112 -27.80 -44.81 -7.60
CA LYS A 112 -28.55 -45.99 -8.08
C LYS A 112 -29.14 -46.81 -6.92
N PRO A 113 -30.40 -46.59 -6.51
CA PRO A 113 -31.08 -47.58 -5.68
C PRO A 113 -31.41 -48.81 -6.52
N ALA A 114 -30.87 -49.95 -6.10
CA ALA A 114 -31.21 -51.27 -6.59
C ALA A 114 -32.70 -51.60 -6.29
N SER A 115 -33.32 -52.25 -7.27
CA SER A 115 -34.63 -52.90 -7.27
C SER A 115 -35.12 -53.48 -5.93
N ALA A 116 -36.40 -53.25 -5.61
CA ALA A 116 -37.25 -54.28 -5.02
C ALA A 116 -38.73 -54.02 -5.34
N SER A 117 -39.29 -54.88 -6.19
CA SER A 117 -40.72 -55.00 -6.41
C SER A 117 -41.41 -55.49 -5.12
N MET A 118 -42.36 -54.73 -4.60
CA MET A 118 -43.53 -55.28 -3.92
C MET A 118 -44.75 -54.48 -4.34
N ALA A 119 -45.44 -54.97 -5.37
CA ALA A 119 -46.81 -54.58 -5.64
C ALA A 119 -47.70 -55.24 -4.57
N VAL A 120 -48.33 -54.43 -3.71
CA VAL A 120 -49.53 -54.83 -2.98
C VAL A 120 -50.65 -53.95 -3.53
N ASP A 121 -51.37 -54.50 -4.50
CA ASP A 121 -52.59 -53.93 -5.06
C ASP A 121 -53.74 -54.21 -4.08
N LEU A 122 -54.39 -53.15 -3.60
CA LEU A 122 -55.48 -53.24 -2.63
C LEU A 122 -56.60 -52.27 -3.01
N ARG A 123 -57.06 -52.35 -4.27
CA ARG A 123 -58.33 -51.78 -4.71
C ARG A 123 -59.03 -52.66 -5.74
N THR A 124 -59.69 -53.71 -5.26
CA THR A 124 -60.99 -54.16 -5.80
C THR A 124 -61.64 -55.14 -4.83
N GLN A 125 -62.97 -55.21 -4.86
CA GLN A 125 -63.87 -56.06 -4.06
C GLN A 125 -64.45 -55.38 -2.80
N HIS A 126 -65.36 -54.43 -3.00
CA HIS A 126 -66.61 -54.47 -2.26
C HIS A 126 -67.78 -54.40 -3.22
N LYS A 127 -68.55 -55.48 -3.14
CA LYS A 127 -69.84 -55.76 -3.73
C LYS A 127 -70.93 -55.10 -2.88
#